data_AF-A0A971HH35-F1
#
_entry.id   AF-A0A971HH35-F1
#
_cell.length_a   1.000
_cell.length_b   1.000
_cell.length_c   1.000
_cell.angle_alpha   90.00
_cell.angle_beta   90.00
_cell.angle_gamma   90.00
#
_symmetry.space_group_name_H-M   'P 1'
#
loop_
_entity.id
_entity.type
_entity.pdbx_description
1 polymer ?
#
loop_
_entity_poly.entity_id
_entity_poly.type
_entity_poly.pdbx_seq_one_letter_code
_entity_poly.pdbx_strand_id
1 'polypeptide(L)'
;MQWYKNIKQYTKSGSAPAMSAGLGEAAIGITFMHNGLRHIEEGFENIKVVAPEDGTWYSTAAVGIIEGAPELEAAKMFVDWALTKDAQEIGQQFGSYQFPTNPDAKVPEQAKPLADVKLNPYDLEWSGENRARLVEEWDKMIKDGKKEQ
;
A
#
# COMPACT_ATOMS: atom_id res chain seq x y z
N MET A 1 2.79 -9.05 -24.18
CA MET A 1 2.25 -9.85 -23.06
C MET A 1 0.94 -9.21 -22.63
N GLN A 2 -0.18 -9.95 -22.62
CA GLN A 2 -1.54 -9.39 -22.65
C GLN A 2 -2.25 -9.30 -21.28
N TRP A 3 -1.48 -9.05 -20.21
CA TRP A 3 -1.95 -9.10 -18.81
C TRP A 3 -3.20 -8.23 -18.56
N TYR A 4 -3.35 -7.12 -19.29
CA TYR A 4 -4.46 -6.18 -19.17
C TYR A 4 -5.83 -6.81 -19.49
N LYS A 5 -5.88 -7.92 -20.23
CA LYS A 5 -7.12 -8.69 -20.48
C LYS A 5 -7.66 -9.41 -19.24
N ASN A 6 -6.80 -9.69 -18.26
CA ASN A 6 -7.18 -10.36 -17.02
C ASN A 6 -7.66 -9.37 -15.93
N ILE A 7 -7.67 -8.07 -16.23
CA ILE A 7 -8.09 -7.05 -15.27
C ILE A 7 -9.61 -6.85 -15.38
N LYS A 8 -10.33 -7.34 -14.37
CA LYS A 8 -11.77 -7.09 -14.22
C LYS A 8 -12.06 -5.60 -14.05
N GLN A 9 -11.29 -4.92 -13.21
CA GLN A 9 -11.55 -3.52 -12.87
C GLN A 9 -10.27 -2.82 -12.39
N TYR A 10 -10.06 -1.59 -12.87
CA TYR A 10 -9.15 -0.63 -12.25
C TYR A 10 -9.93 0.16 -11.20
N THR A 11 -9.68 -0.11 -9.92
CA THR A 11 -10.41 0.50 -8.82
C THR A 11 -9.89 1.91 -8.53
N LYS A 12 -10.77 2.80 -8.05
CA LYS A 12 -10.37 4.15 -7.59
C LYS A 12 -9.58 4.11 -6.27
N SER A 13 -9.91 3.15 -5.40
CA SER A 13 -9.19 2.93 -4.14
C SER A 13 -8.19 1.79 -4.29
N GLY A 14 -7.00 1.96 -3.70
CA GLY A 14 -5.96 0.93 -3.64
C GLY A 14 -6.29 -0.23 -2.69
N SER A 15 -7.22 -0.07 -1.74
CA SER A 15 -7.64 -1.15 -0.82
C SER A 15 -8.73 -2.05 -1.40
N ALA A 16 -9.52 -1.54 -2.35
CA ALA A 16 -10.66 -2.24 -2.95
C ALA A 16 -10.32 -3.61 -3.58
N PRO A 17 -9.14 -3.84 -4.19
CA PRO A 17 -8.80 -5.16 -4.74
C PRO A 17 -8.77 -6.28 -3.69
N ALA A 18 -8.31 -6.03 -2.45
CA ALA A 18 -8.33 -7.07 -1.41
C ALA A 18 -9.76 -7.39 -0.97
N MET A 19 -10.64 -6.38 -0.88
CA MET A 19 -12.06 -6.60 -0.61
C MET A 19 -12.72 -7.42 -1.72
N SER A 20 -12.46 -7.10 -2.99
CA SER A 20 -13.04 -7.83 -4.13
C SER A 20 -12.57 -9.29 -4.16
N ALA A 21 -11.31 -9.55 -3.80
CA ALA A 21 -10.81 -10.92 -3.61
C ALA A 21 -11.50 -11.62 -2.42
N GLY A 22 -11.63 -10.93 -1.28
CA GLY A 22 -12.34 -11.42 -0.11
C GLY A 22 -13.77 -11.84 -0.40
N LEU A 23 -14.52 -11.01 -1.12
CA LEU A 23 -15.90 -11.30 -1.53
C LEU A 23 -16.03 -12.37 -2.63
N GLY A 24 -14.90 -12.89 -3.14
CA GLY A 24 -14.91 -13.84 -4.27
C GLY A 24 -15.30 -13.22 -5.61
N GLU A 25 -15.37 -11.89 -5.69
CA GLU A 25 -15.71 -11.15 -6.90
C GLU A 25 -14.55 -11.06 -7.90
N ALA A 26 -13.32 -11.27 -7.43
CA ALA A 26 -12.10 -11.39 -8.22
C ALA A 26 -11.24 -12.52 -7.64
N ALA A 27 -10.53 -13.26 -8.49
CA ALA A 27 -9.65 -14.33 -8.02
C ALA A 27 -8.35 -13.79 -7.37
N ILE A 28 -7.88 -12.63 -7.81
CA ILE A 28 -6.63 -11.99 -7.36
C ILE A 28 -6.88 -10.50 -7.19
N GLY A 29 -6.46 -9.95 -6.05
CA GLY A 29 -6.40 -8.51 -5.78
C GLY A 29 -4.95 -8.05 -5.62
N ILE A 30 -4.50 -7.11 -6.45
CA ILE A 30 -3.16 -6.52 -6.33
C ILE A 30 -3.27 -5.27 -5.44
N THR A 31 -2.64 -5.29 -4.28
CA THR A 31 -2.68 -4.19 -3.29
C THR A 31 -1.51 -4.30 -2.31
N PHE A 32 -1.44 -3.40 -1.33
CA PHE A 32 -0.55 -3.56 -0.17
C PHE A 32 -0.99 -4.74 0.70
N MET A 33 -0.02 -5.56 1.10
CA MET A 33 -0.25 -6.79 1.85
C MET A 33 -1.03 -6.60 3.17
N HIS A 34 -0.85 -5.47 3.86
CA HIS A 34 -1.57 -5.16 5.10
C HIS A 34 -3.09 -5.03 4.91
N ASN A 35 -3.57 -4.68 3.71
CA ASN A 35 -5.01 -4.68 3.41
C ASN A 35 -5.58 -6.10 3.40
N GLY A 36 -4.82 -7.07 2.89
CA GLY A 36 -5.22 -8.49 2.94
C GLY A 36 -5.21 -9.04 4.37
N LEU A 37 -4.19 -8.69 5.17
CA LEU A 37 -4.14 -9.06 6.59
C LEU A 37 -5.35 -8.51 7.35
N ARG A 38 -5.74 -7.25 7.09
CA ARG A 38 -6.93 -6.65 7.68
C ARG A 38 -8.19 -7.47 7.40
N HIS A 39 -8.43 -7.85 6.16
CA HIS A 39 -9.62 -8.63 5.83
C HIS A 39 -9.57 -10.05 6.42
N ILE A 40 -8.41 -10.69 6.48
CA ILE A 40 -8.27 -11.98 7.18
C ILE A 40 -8.71 -11.84 8.65
N GLU A 41 -8.27 -10.78 9.34
CA GLU A 41 -8.66 -10.50 10.72
C GLU A 41 -10.15 -10.11 10.87
N GLU A 42 -10.76 -9.57 9.82
CA GLU A 42 -12.21 -9.30 9.73
C GLU A 42 -13.03 -10.58 9.41
N GLY A 43 -12.38 -11.75 9.26
CA GLY A 43 -13.04 -13.06 9.11
C GLY A 43 -13.04 -13.64 7.70
N PHE A 44 -12.25 -13.09 6.77
CA PHE A 44 -12.16 -13.61 5.40
C PHE A 44 -11.23 -14.83 5.33
N GLU A 45 -11.81 -16.03 5.40
CA GLU A 45 -11.06 -17.31 5.41
C GLU A 45 -10.66 -17.82 4.02
N ASN A 46 -11.18 -17.21 2.95
CA ASN A 46 -11.01 -17.66 1.56
C ASN A 46 -9.87 -16.95 0.81
N ILE A 47 -9.10 -16.09 1.48
CA ILE A 47 -7.98 -15.35 0.89
C ILE A 47 -6.67 -15.63 1.60
N LYS A 48 -5.57 -15.44 0.86
CA LYS A 48 -4.20 -15.50 1.40
C LYS A 48 -3.39 -14.32 0.87
N VAL A 49 -2.50 -13.80 1.70
CA VAL A 49 -1.53 -12.77 1.32
C VAL A 49 -0.28 -13.46 0.76
N VAL A 50 0.17 -13.04 -0.42
CA VAL A 50 1.32 -13.66 -1.11
C VAL A 50 2.19 -12.56 -1.72
N ALA A 51 3.51 -12.67 -1.52
CA ALA A 51 4.49 -11.89 -2.24
C ALA A 51 4.93 -12.63 -3.52
N PRO A 52 5.11 -11.96 -4.67
CA PRO A 52 5.68 -12.57 -5.86
C PRO A 52 7.10 -13.12 -5.62
N GLU A 53 7.43 -14.24 -6.27
CA GLU A 53 8.74 -14.92 -6.12
C GLU A 53 9.92 -14.06 -6.61
N ASP A 54 9.70 -13.23 -7.63
CA ASP A 54 10.68 -12.30 -8.17
C ASP A 54 10.93 -11.10 -7.24
N GLY A 55 10.08 -10.91 -6.22
CA GLY A 55 10.18 -9.86 -5.21
C GLY A 55 9.04 -8.85 -5.33
N THR A 56 8.98 -7.93 -4.37
CA THR A 56 7.97 -6.87 -4.35
C THR A 56 8.59 -5.52 -3.99
N TRP A 57 7.77 -4.48 -4.03
CA TRP A 57 8.15 -3.14 -3.61
C TRP A 57 7.39 -2.73 -2.36
N TYR A 58 7.87 -1.69 -1.72
CA TYR A 58 7.26 -1.09 -0.54
C TYR A 58 7.04 0.40 -0.77
N SER A 59 6.23 0.99 0.10
CA SER A 59 6.08 2.44 0.17
C SER A 59 6.21 2.85 1.62
N THR A 60 6.92 3.94 1.87
CA THR A 60 7.00 4.57 3.17
C THR A 60 5.99 5.71 3.21
N ALA A 61 4.99 5.61 4.08
CA ALA A 61 4.07 6.71 4.31
C ALA A 61 4.82 7.90 4.91
N ALA A 62 4.72 9.06 4.27
CA ALA A 62 5.32 10.29 4.75
C ALA A 62 4.28 11.18 5.42
N VAL A 63 4.71 11.89 6.47
CA VAL A 63 3.98 13.01 7.05
C VAL A 63 4.73 14.30 6.73
N GLY A 64 4.01 15.33 6.30
CA GLY A 64 4.60 16.60 5.90
C GLY A 64 3.72 17.77 6.32
N ILE A 65 4.37 18.91 6.57
CA ILE A 65 3.69 20.17 6.88
C ILE A 65 3.52 20.95 5.57
N ILE A 66 2.29 21.43 5.33
CA ILE A 66 1.99 22.26 4.16
C ILE A 66 2.63 23.64 4.35
N GLU A 67 3.28 24.15 3.30
CA GLU A 67 3.85 25.49 3.30
C GLU A 67 2.76 26.55 3.54
N GLY A 68 2.99 27.46 4.48
CA GLY A 68 2.00 28.47 4.88
C GLY A 68 0.85 27.92 5.73
N ALA A 69 1.01 26.76 6.38
CA ALA A 69 0.00 26.22 7.30
C ALA A 69 -0.42 27.27 8.34
N PRO A 70 -1.75 27.49 8.54
CA PRO A 70 -2.25 28.54 9.42
C PRO A 70 -1.89 28.30 10.89
N GLU A 71 -1.68 27.04 11.26
CA GLU A 71 -1.34 26.60 12.62
C GLU A 71 -0.01 25.83 12.61
N LEU A 72 1.07 26.52 12.24
CA LEU A 72 2.39 25.90 12.05
C LEU A 72 2.90 25.16 13.30
N GLU A 73 2.71 25.73 14.48
CA GLU A 73 3.19 25.11 15.73
C GLU A 73 2.41 23.83 16.06
N ALA A 74 1.09 23.82 15.88
CA ALA A 74 0.29 22.61 16.04
C ALA A 74 0.67 21.54 15.01
N ALA A 75 0.98 21.94 13.77
CA ALA A 75 1.41 21.01 12.73
C ALA A 75 2.77 20.35 13.08
N LYS A 76 3.73 21.11 13.62
CA LYS A 76 5.01 20.56 14.11
C LYS A 76 4.79 19.58 15.26
N MET A 77 3.98 19.95 16.24
CA MET A 77 3.64 19.06 17.36
C MET A 77 3.00 17.76 16.88
N PHE A 78 2.14 17.82 15.87
CA PHE A 78 1.54 16.62 15.28
C PHE A 78 2.57 15.74 14.57
N VAL A 79 3.47 16.33 13.79
CA VAL A 79 4.55 15.58 13.12
C VAL A 79 5.44 14.89 14.15
N ASP A 80 5.88 15.62 15.17
CA ASP A 80 6.71 15.07 16.25
C ASP A 80 6.00 13.92 16.95
N TRP A 81 4.71 14.11 17.30
CA TRP A 81 3.89 13.06 17.91
C TRP A 81 3.73 11.84 16.99
N ALA A 82 3.41 12.04 15.70
CA ALA A 82 3.17 10.95 14.74
C ALA A 82 4.42 10.07 14.51
N LEU A 83 5.62 10.60 14.76
CA LEU A 83 6.89 9.87 14.66
C LEU A 83 7.29 9.16 15.97
N THR A 84 6.56 9.38 17.07
CA THR A 84 6.80 8.65 18.32
C THR A 84 6.43 7.18 18.20
N LYS A 85 7.10 6.35 19.00
CA LYS A 85 6.82 4.94 19.16
C LYS A 85 5.32 4.69 19.44
N ASP A 86 4.80 5.35 20.47
CA ASP A 86 3.44 5.10 20.94
C ASP A 86 2.40 5.47 19.88
N ALA A 87 2.61 6.56 19.12
CA ALA A 87 1.71 6.93 18.04
C ALA A 87 1.71 5.91 16.89
N GLN A 88 2.89 5.42 16.50
CA GLN A 88 2.99 4.39 15.45
C GLN A 88 2.39 3.05 15.88
N GLU A 89 2.35 2.76 17.18
CA GLU A 89 1.72 1.55 17.73
C GLU A 89 0.18 1.63 17.81
N ILE A 90 -0.45 2.80 17.67
CA ILE A 90 -1.92 2.94 17.74
C ILE A 90 -2.61 2.14 16.63
N GLY A 91 -2.07 2.20 15.41
CA GLY A 91 -2.74 1.67 14.21
C GLY A 91 -3.13 0.19 14.34
N GLN A 92 -2.28 -0.63 14.97
CA GLN A 92 -2.51 -2.06 15.10
C GLN A 92 -3.75 -2.39 15.96
N GLN A 93 -4.16 -1.48 16.86
CA GLN A 93 -5.37 -1.62 17.68
C GLN A 93 -6.66 -1.46 16.84
N PHE A 94 -6.53 -0.89 15.64
CA PHE A 94 -7.64 -0.57 14.74
C PHE A 94 -7.51 -1.27 13.37
N GLY A 95 -6.81 -2.40 13.32
CA GLY A 95 -6.68 -3.18 12.08
C GLY A 95 -5.73 -2.58 11.06
N SER A 96 -4.80 -1.72 11.49
CA SER A 96 -3.74 -1.14 10.65
C SER A 96 -2.44 -1.90 10.88
N TYR A 97 -2.10 -2.79 9.95
CA TYR A 97 -0.97 -3.73 10.08
C TYR A 97 0.26 -3.37 9.25
N GLN A 98 0.55 -2.07 9.10
CA GLN A 98 1.79 -1.62 8.46
C GLN A 98 2.99 -1.82 9.39
N PHE A 99 4.18 -1.94 8.81
CA PHE A 99 5.43 -1.89 9.56
C PHE A 99 5.71 -0.46 10.04
N PRO A 100 5.89 -0.24 11.35
CA PRO A 100 6.36 1.04 11.87
C PRO A 100 7.75 1.41 11.31
N THR A 101 8.02 2.71 11.21
CA THR A 101 9.35 3.23 10.85
C THR A 101 10.18 3.60 12.07
N ASN A 102 9.56 3.81 13.22
CA ASN A 102 10.24 4.00 14.50
C ASN A 102 10.84 2.65 14.95
N PRO A 103 12.17 2.56 15.19
CA PRO A 103 12.84 1.31 15.51
C PRO A 103 12.45 0.71 16.87
N ASP A 104 11.91 1.54 17.78
CA ASP A 104 11.48 1.10 19.10
C ASP A 104 10.00 0.65 19.12
N ALA A 105 9.27 0.83 18.01
CA ALA A 105 7.86 0.46 17.90
C ALA A 105 7.69 -1.04 17.63
N LYS A 106 6.68 -1.62 18.27
CA LYS A 106 6.30 -3.02 18.06
C LYS A 106 5.66 -3.19 16.69
N VAL A 107 6.21 -4.11 15.92
CA VAL A 107 5.60 -4.60 14.69
C VAL A 107 4.32 -5.39 15.03
N PRO A 108 3.20 -5.15 14.32
CA PRO A 108 1.98 -5.94 14.51
C PRO A 108 2.23 -7.43 14.32
N GLU A 109 1.69 -8.27 15.20
CA GLU A 109 1.89 -9.73 15.14
C GLU A 109 1.47 -10.31 13.78
N GLN A 110 0.37 -9.81 13.22
CA GLN A 110 -0.17 -10.18 11.91
C GLN A 110 0.80 -9.88 10.76
N ALA A 111 1.65 -8.87 10.91
CA ALA A 111 2.60 -8.45 9.88
C ALA A 111 3.93 -9.21 9.96
N LYS A 112 4.26 -9.86 11.09
CA LYS A 112 5.53 -10.59 11.26
C LYS A 112 5.83 -11.62 10.16
N PRO A 113 4.86 -12.41 9.65
CA PRO A 113 5.12 -13.33 8.55
C PRO A 113 5.59 -12.66 7.24
N LEU A 114 5.40 -11.34 7.12
CA LEU A 114 5.81 -10.56 5.95
C LEU A 114 7.20 -9.93 6.11
N ALA A 115 7.88 -10.11 7.24
CA ALA A 115 9.15 -9.43 7.55
C ALA A 115 10.30 -9.83 6.60
N ASP A 116 10.30 -11.08 6.13
CA ASP A 116 11.36 -11.64 5.28
C ASP A 116 10.99 -11.64 3.78
N VAL A 117 9.96 -10.88 3.39
CA VAL A 117 9.59 -10.76 1.99
C VAL A 117 10.73 -10.12 1.20
N LYS A 118 11.07 -10.70 0.04
CA LYS A 118 12.08 -10.17 -0.87
C LYS A 118 11.65 -8.79 -1.40
N LEU A 119 12.33 -7.74 -0.95
CA LEU A 119 12.15 -6.37 -1.44
C LEU A 119 13.13 -6.08 -2.57
N ASN A 120 12.60 -5.58 -3.68
CA ASN A 120 13.40 -5.06 -4.77
C ASN A 120 13.92 -3.65 -4.42
N PRO A 121 15.10 -3.25 -4.93
CA PRO A 121 15.58 -1.88 -4.81
C PRO A 121 14.52 -0.89 -5.31
N TYR A 122 14.31 0.18 -4.55
CA TYR A 122 13.33 1.20 -4.86
C TYR A 122 13.97 2.58 -4.74
N ASP A 123 13.97 3.32 -5.85
CA ASP A 123 14.45 4.70 -5.91
C ASP A 123 13.26 5.65 -5.79
N LEU A 124 13.10 6.24 -4.60
CA LEU A 124 12.01 7.16 -4.27
C LEU A 124 12.10 8.46 -5.08
N GLU A 125 13.30 8.99 -5.27
CA GLU A 125 13.54 10.27 -5.96
C GLU A 125 13.23 10.11 -7.45
N TRP A 126 13.83 9.11 -8.10
CA TRP A 126 13.56 8.80 -9.51
C TRP A 126 12.07 8.51 -9.74
N SER A 127 11.43 7.75 -8.84
CA SER A 127 9.99 7.44 -8.94
C SER A 127 9.14 8.71 -8.85
N GLY A 128 9.52 9.66 -7.98
CA GLY A 128 8.88 10.97 -7.87
C GLY A 128 9.04 11.80 -9.14
N GLU A 129 10.27 11.96 -9.62
CA GLU A 129 10.60 12.72 -10.84
C GLU A 129 9.91 12.15 -12.09
N ASN A 130 9.77 10.82 -12.17
CA ASN A 130 9.20 10.13 -13.32
C ASN A 130 7.69 9.86 -13.20
N ARG A 131 7.05 10.18 -12.06
CA ARG A 131 5.66 9.81 -11.79
C ARG A 131 4.71 10.22 -12.91
N ALA A 132 4.78 11.48 -13.37
CA ALA A 132 3.88 12.00 -14.40
C ALA A 132 4.03 11.22 -15.72
N ARG A 133 5.28 11.01 -16.15
CA ARG A 133 5.61 10.25 -17.36
C ARG A 133 5.07 8.81 -17.28
N LEU A 134 5.33 8.12 -16.17
CA LEU A 134 4.92 6.72 -15.99
C LEU A 134 3.39 6.56 -15.95
N VAL A 135 2.68 7.47 -15.30
CA VAL A 135 1.20 7.47 -15.27
C VAL A 135 0.63 7.74 -16.66
N GLU A 136 1.21 8.67 -17.42
CA GLU A 136 0.75 8.95 -18.79
C GLU A 136 1.01 7.76 -19.73
N GLU A 137 2.18 7.12 -19.63
CA GLU A 137 2.50 5.91 -20.38
C GLU A 137 1.54 4.77 -20.04
N TRP A 138 1.25 4.56 -18.75
CA TRP A 138 0.26 3.59 -18.30
C TRP A 138 -1.12 3.85 -18.90
N ASP A 139 -1.61 5.08 -18.82
CA ASP A 139 -2.92 5.45 -19.36
C ASP A 139 -3.01 5.21 -20.87
N LYS A 140 -1.95 5.50 -21.62
CA LYS A 140 -1.85 5.17 -23.05
C LYS A 140 -1.91 3.67 -23.28
N MET A 141 -1.09 2.89 -22.56
CA MET A 141 -1.07 1.43 -22.66
C MET A 141 -2.44 0.79 -22.38
N ILE A 142 -3.15 1.27 -21.35
CA ILE A 142 -4.49 0.76 -21.03
C ILE A 142 -5.50 1.13 -22.11
N LYS A 143 -5.47 2.36 -22.61
CA LYS A 143 -6.38 2.82 -23.68
C LYS A 143 -6.17 2.03 -24.97
N ASP A 144 -4.91 1.81 -25.35
CA ASP A 144 -4.58 1.10 -26.59
C ASP A 144 -4.83 -0.41 -26.44
N GLY A 145 -4.51 -1.01 -25.29
CA GLY A 145 -4.86 -2.40 -25.00
C GLY A 145 -6.37 -2.67 -25.02
N LYS A 146 -7.21 -1.69 -24.67
CA LYS A 146 -8.67 -1.78 -24.81
C LYS A 146 -9.16 -1.68 -26.26
N LYS A 147 -8.41 -1.07 -27.18
CA LYS A 147 -8.76 -1.04 -28.62
C LYS A 147 -8.49 -2.37 -29.32
N GLU A 148 -7.62 -3.20 -28.74
CA GLU A 148 -7.25 -4.54 -29.25
C GLU A 148 -8.12 -5.67 -28.67
N GLN A 149 -9.10 -5.36 -27.82
CA GLN A 149 -10.12 -6.29 -27.29
C GLN A 149 -11.38 -6.22 -28.16
#